data_AF-A0A9C7PMD5-F1
#
_entry.id   AF-A0A9C7PMD5-F1
#
_cell.length_a   1.000
_cell.length_b   1.000
_cell.length_c   1.000
_cell.angle_alpha   90.00
_cell.angle_beta   90.00
_cell.angle_gamma   90.00
#
_symmetry.space_group_name_H-M   'P 1'
#
loop_
_entity.id
_entity.type
_entity.pdbx_description
1 polymer ?
#
loop_
_entity_poly.entity_id
_entity_poly.type
_entity_poly.pdbx_seq_one_letter_code
_entity_poly.pdbx_strand_id
1 'polypeptide(L)' 'MAGETNRLLELAREIDPEADARETDVLVSTGEQVTIALLTMALHKLKVPARSFTGGRSEY' A
#
# COMPACT_ATOMS: atom_id res chain seq x y z
N MET A 1 -7.41 4.47 -0.56
CA MET A 1 -8.10 5.54 -1.33
C MET A 1 -8.97 4.88 -2.37
N ALA A 2 -10.20 5.37 -2.62
CA ALA A 2 -11.07 4.72 -3.60
C ALA A 2 -10.41 4.74 -4.99
N GLY A 3 -10.25 3.57 -5.60
CA GLY A 3 -9.72 3.41 -6.97
C GLY A 3 -8.21 3.22 -7.10
N GLU A 4 -7.40 3.44 -6.06
CA GLU A 4 -5.92 3.34 -6.19
C GLU A 4 -5.47 1.91 -6.51
N THR A 5 -6.11 0.90 -5.93
CA THR A 5 -5.85 -0.52 -6.25
C THR A 5 -6.12 -0.82 -7.73
N ASN A 6 -7.23 -0.31 -8.28
CA ASN A 6 -7.56 -0.54 -9.68
C ASN A 6 -6.54 0.11 -10.61
N ARG A 7 -6.11 1.34 -10.28
CA ARG A 7 -5.07 2.06 -11.02
C ARG A 7 -3.73 1.30 -11.02
N LEU A 8 -3.32 0.75 -9.87
CA LEU A 8 -2.09 -0.04 -9.78
C LEU A 8 -2.19 -1.34 -10.60
N LEU A 9 -3.34 -2.01 -10.58
CA LEU A 9 -3.59 -3.20 -11.40
C LEU A 9 -3.62 -2.90 -12.91
N GLU A 10 -4.13 -1.74 -13.31
CA GLU A 10 -4.08 -1.28 -14.70
C GLU A 10 -2.64 -1.02 -15.15
N LEU A 11 -1.83 -0.34 -14.33
CA LEU A 11 -0.41 -0.12 -14.60
C LEU A 11 0.38 -1.44 -14.71
N ALA A 12 0.09 -2.43 -13.86
CA ALA A 12 0.70 -3.76 -13.99
C ALA A 12 0.38 -4.39 -15.35
N ARG A 13 -0.89 -4.34 -15.77
CA ARG A 13 -1.35 -4.91 -17.05
C ARG A 13 -0.78 -4.21 -18.28
N GLU A 14 -0.53 -2.91 -18.20
CA GLU A 14 0.13 -2.15 -19.27
C GLU A 14 1.58 -2.60 -19.48
N ILE A 15 2.25 -3.10 -18.44
CA ILE A 15 3.61 -3.63 -18.51
C ILE A 15 3.60 -5.10 -18.94
N ASP A 16 2.82 -5.93 -18.24
CA ASP A 16 2.68 -7.36 -18.50
C ASP A 16 1.27 -7.84 -18.09
N PRO A 17 0.42 -8.26 -19.05
CA PRO A 17 -0.90 -8.79 -18.74
C PRO A 17 -0.87 -10.13 -17.99
N GLU A 18 0.26 -10.86 -18.03
CA GLU A 18 0.49 -12.11 -17.29
C GLU A 18 1.51 -11.94 -16.16
N ALA A 19 1.66 -10.72 -15.64
CA ALA A 19 2.56 -10.42 -14.53
C ALA A 19 2.38 -11.41 -13.37
N ASP A 20 3.51 -11.81 -12.79
CA ASP A 20 3.52 -12.75 -11.67
C ASP A 20 2.65 -12.25 -10.51
N ALA A 21 1.86 -13.15 -9.94
CA ALA A 21 0.91 -12.83 -8.88
C ALA A 21 1.60 -12.25 -7.64
N ARG A 22 2.83 -12.67 -7.34
CA ARG A 22 3.64 -12.15 -6.22
C ARG A 22 4.05 -10.71 -6.46
N GLU A 23 4.49 -10.36 -7.66
CA GLU A 23 4.91 -8.99 -7.97
C GLU A 23 3.71 -8.04 -8.05
N THR A 24 2.56 -8.55 -8.53
CA THR A 24 1.28 -7.83 -8.47
C THR A 24 0.83 -7.58 -7.03
N ASP A 25 1.00 -8.56 -6.14
CA ASP A 25 0.72 -8.42 -4.70
C ASP A 25 1.64 -7.37 -4.05
N VAL A 26 2.94 -7.41 -4.35
CA VAL A 26 3.90 -6.37 -3.91
C VAL A 26 3.45 -5.00 -4.38
N LEU A 27 3.05 -4.85 -5.64
CA LEU A 27 2.59 -3.58 -6.20
C LEU A 27 1.34 -3.06 -5.48
N VAL A 28 0.31 -3.89 -5.32
CA VAL A 28 -0.95 -3.50 -4.66
C VAL A 28 -0.71 -3.15 -3.18
N SER A 29 0.20 -3.86 -2.51
CA SER A 29 0.55 -3.59 -1.11
C SER A 29 1.05 -2.15 -0.89
N THR A 30 1.62 -1.50 -1.92
CA THR A 30 2.07 -0.09 -1.82
C THR A 30 0.91 0.87 -1.55
N GLY A 31 -0.27 0.62 -2.13
CA GLY A 31 -1.46 1.44 -1.91
C GLY A 31 -1.98 1.33 -0.47
N GLU A 32 -1.85 0.16 0.14
CA GLU A 32 -2.14 -0.06 1.56
C GLU A 32 -1.14 0.66 2.45
N GLN A 33 0.16 0.59 2.11
CA GLN A 33 1.22 1.31 2.82
C GLN A 33 1.01 2.83 2.81
N VAL A 34 0.62 3.39 1.66
CA VAL A 34 0.25 4.81 1.55
C VAL A 34 -0.94 5.13 2.47
N THR A 35 -1.97 4.28 2.47
CA THR A 35 -3.18 4.49 3.27
C THR A 35 -2.88 4.51 4.78
N ILE A 36 -2.09 3.55 5.29
CA ILE A 36 -1.72 3.50 6.71
C ILE A 36 -0.80 4.65 7.12
N ALA A 37 0.07 5.13 6.21
CA ALA A 37 0.94 6.28 6.46
C ALA A 37 0.09 7.55 6.60
N LEU A 38 -0.84 7.78 5.68
CA LEU A 38 -1.76 8.91 5.72
C LEU A 38 -2.66 8.89 6.97
N LEU A 39 -3.15 7.71 7.35
CA LEU A 39 -3.92 7.56 8.59
C LEU A 39 -3.09 7.89 9.82
N THR A 40 -1.84 7.42 9.89
CA THR A 40 -0.93 7.71 11.00
C THR A 40 -0.64 9.20 11.11
N MET A 41 -0.41 9.88 9.98
CA MET A 41 -0.23 11.35 9.94
C MET A 41 -1.49 12.09 10.43
N ALA A 42 -2.68 11.62 10.05
CA ALA A 42 -3.94 12.20 10.53
C ALA A 42 -4.10 12.02 12.05
N LEU A 43 -3.75 10.86 12.60
CA LEU A 43 -3.76 10.61 14.05
C LEU A 43 -2.77 11.51 14.78
N HIS A 44 -1.56 11.69 14.25
CA HIS A 44 -0.57 12.62 14.81
C HIS A 44 -1.09 14.06 14.82
N LYS A 45 -1.77 14.50 13.75
CA LYS A 45 -2.41 15.84 13.69
C LYS A 45 -3.46 16.03 14.78
N LEU A 46 -4.15 14.96 15.17
CA LEU A 46 -5.12 14.93 16.28
C LEU A 46 -4.45 14.74 17.66
N LYS A 47 -3.11 14.78 17.73
CA LYS A 47 -2.32 14.49 18.93
C LYS A 47 -2.53 13.08 19.50
N VAL A 48 -2.97 12.15 18.66
CA VAL A 48 -3.10 10.73 19.02
C VAL A 48 -1.79 10.01 18.69
N PRO A 49 -1.16 9.33 19.64
CA PRO A 49 0.03 8.54 19.36
C PRO A 49 -0.33 7.34 18.48
N ALA A 50 0.33 7.24 17.32
CA ALA A 50 0.11 6.18 16.34
C ALA A 50 1.41 5.80 15.63
N ARG A 51 1.48 4.58 15.10
CA ARG A 51 2.61 4.07 14.32
C ARG A 51 2.08 3.15 13.20
N SER A 52 2.58 3.33 11.98
CA SER A 52 2.27 2.44 10.86
C SER A 52 3.15 1.18 10.88
N PHE A 53 2.55 0.05 10.52
CA PHE A 53 3.21 -1.26 10.39
C PHE A 53 2.97 -1.81 9.00
N THR A 54 3.99 -2.41 8.40
CA THR A 54 3.91 -3.06 7.08
C THR A 54 4.17 -4.55 7.26
N GLY A 55 3.52 -5.40 6.45
CA GLY A 55 3.63 -6.87 6.60
C GLY A 55 5.05 -7.42 6.47
N GLY A 56 5.91 -6.76 5.68
CA GLY A 56 7.33 -7.12 5.54
C GLY A 56 8.22 -6.71 6.74
N ARG A 57 7.68 -6.00 7.74
CA ARG A 57 8.36 -5.75 9.03
C ARG A 57 8.04 -6.88 10.02
N SER A 58 8.34 -8.10 9.63
CA SER A 58 8.64 -9.19 10.56
C SER A 58 10.17 -9.33 10.51
N GLU A 59 10.82 -9.26 11.68
CA GLU A 59 12.30 -9.24 11.90
C GLU A 59 12.92 -7.83 11.75
N TYR A 60 13.50 -7.19 12.78
CA TYR A 60 14.17 -7.62 14.01
C TYR A 60 13.65 -6.91 15.27
#